data_AF-A0A7Z8QT85-F1
#
_entry.id   AF-A0A7Z8QT85-F1
#
_cell.length_a   1.000
_cell.length_b   1.000
_cell.length_c   1.000
_cell.angle_alpha   90.00
_cell.angle_beta   90.00
_cell.angle_gamma   90.00
#
_symmetry.space_group_name_H-M   'P 1'
#
loop_
_entity.id
_entity.type
_entity.pdbx_description
1 polymer ?
#
loop_
_entity_poly.entity_id
_entity_poly.type
_entity_poly.pdbx_seq_one_letter_code
_entity_poly.pdbx_strand_id
1 'polypeptide(L)' 'ILNLPIPILPQAQQLQIQQKITESFELRKRSKQLLENAKRAVEIAIEQDESKAIQWLDALN' A
#
# COMPACT_ATOMS: atom_id res chain seq x y z
N ILE A 1 -30.29 2.75 11.80
CA ILE A 1 -29.88 2.18 10.49
C ILE A 1 -30.16 3.25 9.45
N LEU A 2 -29.17 3.66 8.64
CA LEU A 2 -29.36 4.65 7.58
C LEU A 2 -30.13 4.02 6.42
N ASN A 3 -31.28 4.58 6.06
CA ASN A 3 -32.11 4.11 4.95
C ASN A 3 -31.56 4.69 3.62
N LEU A 4 -30.37 4.22 3.22
CA LEU A 4 -29.71 4.65 1.98
C LEU A 4 -30.13 3.72 0.83
N PRO A 5 -30.82 4.20 -0.21
CA PRO A 5 -31.14 3.38 -1.37
C PRO A 5 -29.85 3.02 -2.12
N ILE A 6 -29.49 1.73 -2.10
CA ILE A 6 -28.32 1.22 -2.82
C ILE A 6 -28.78 0.72 -4.20
N PRO A 7 -28.22 1.24 -5.31
CA PRO A 7 -28.55 0.75 -6.64
C PRO A 7 -28.02 -0.67 -6.84
N ILE A 8 -28.88 -1.58 -7.29
CA ILE A 8 -28.50 -2.95 -7.64
C ILE A 8 -27.95 -2.92 -9.06
N LEU A 9 -26.62 -3.06 -9.18
CA LEU A 9 -25.94 -3.14 -10.47
C LEU A 9 -25.93 -4.57 -11.01
N PRO A 10 -25.74 -4.79 -12.33
CA PRO A 10 -25.48 -6.12 -12.88
C PRO A 10 -24.27 -6.77 -12.20
N GLN A 11 -24.34 -8.08 -11.94
CA GLN A 11 -23.33 -8.82 -11.17
C GLN A 11 -21.90 -8.64 -11.71
N ALA A 12 -21.74 -8.61 -13.03
CA ALA A 12 -20.44 -8.37 -13.67
C ALA A 12 -19.82 -7.01 -13.27
N GLN A 13 -20.65 -5.96 -13.19
CA GLN A 13 -20.19 -4.63 -12.77
C GLN A 13 -19.85 -4.60 -11.29
N GLN A 14 -20.67 -5.25 -10.44
CA GLN A 14 -20.38 -5.36 -9.01
C GLN A 14 -19.06 -6.08 -8.75
N LEU A 15 -18.79 -7.17 -9.48
CA LEU A 15 -17.54 -7.92 -9.37
C LEU A 15 -16.33 -7.09 -9.78
N GLN A 16 -16.43 -6.34 -10.89
CA GLN A 16 -15.36 -5.44 -11.33
C GLN A 16 -15.08 -4.34 -10.30
N ILE A 17 -16.13 -3.76 -9.70
CA ILE A 17 -15.98 -2.77 -8.63
C ILE A 17 -15.29 -3.39 -7.42
N GLN A 18 -15.73 -4.58 -6.99
CA GLN A 18 -15.12 -5.30 -5.88
C GLN A 18 -13.62 -5.52 -6.13
N GLN A 19 -13.26 -6.05 -7.30
CA GLN A 19 -11.86 -6.30 -7.67
C GLN A 19 -11.02 -5.02 -7.61
N LYS A 20 -11.50 -3.92 -8.21
CA LYS A 20 -10.79 -2.64 -8.20
C LYS A 20 -10.63 -2.07 -6.80
N ILE A 21 -11.64 -2.22 -5.95
CA ILE A 21 -11.57 -1.77 -4.56
C ILE A 21 -10.50 -2.58 -3.82
N THR A 22 -10.56 -3.91 -3.90
CA THR A 22 -9.55 -4.78 -3.28
C THR A 22 -8.15 -4.45 -3.75
N GLU A 23 -7.94 -4.32 -5.06
CA GLU A 23 -6.66 -3.94 -5.64
C GLU A 23 -6.18 -2.57 -5.13
N SER A 24 -7.06 -1.57 -5.10
CA SER A 24 -6.73 -0.23 -4.59
C SER A 24 -6.27 -0.26 -3.13
N PHE A 25 -6.92 -1.07 -2.29
CA PHE A 25 -6.51 -1.24 -0.90
C PHE A 25 -5.14 -1.93 -0.75
N GLU A 26 -4.89 -2.98 -1.53
CA GLU A 26 -3.58 -3.65 -1.55
C GLU A 26 -2.46 -2.73 -2.05
N LEU A 27 -2.71 -1.98 -3.13
CA LEU A 27 -1.78 -0.97 -3.64
C LEU A 27 -1.52 0.11 -2.60
N ARG A 28 -2.56 0.61 -1.92
CA ARG A 28 -2.41 1.60 -0.85
C ARG A 28 -1.57 1.06 0.31
N LYS A 29 -1.77 -0.20 0.70
CA LYS A 29 -0.98 -0.86 1.74
C LYS A 29 0.49 -0.96 1.33
N ARG A 30 0.76 -1.41 0.10
CA ARG A 30 2.12 -1.49 -0.46
C ARG A 30 2.79 -0.12 -0.51
N SER A 31 2.11 0.92 -0.97
CA SER A 31 2.65 2.28 -1.03
C SER A 31 3.02 2.81 0.36
N LYS A 32 2.21 2.53 1.39
CA LYS A 32 2.55 2.88 2.78
C LYS A 32 3.80 2.16 3.26
N GLN A 33 3.90 0.86 3.00
CA GLN A 33 5.07 0.08 3.39
C GLN A 33 6.34 0.59 2.70
N LEU A 34 6.27 0.91 1.40
CA LEU A 34 7.39 1.52 0.67
C LEU A 34 7.81 2.87 1.26
N LEU A 35 6.85 3.69 1.67
CA LEU A 35 7.13 4.99 2.30
C LEU A 35 7.83 4.82 3.66
N GLU A 36 7.36 3.91 4.51
CA GLU A 36 8.00 3.63 5.79
C GLU A 36 9.41 3.04 5.61
N ASN A 37 9.60 2.17 4.61
CA ASN A 37 10.92 1.64 4.28
C ASN A 37 11.88 2.77 3.83
N ALA A 38 11.42 3.66 2.95
CA ALA A 38 12.23 4.80 2.50
C ALA A 38 12.60 5.72 3.67
N LYS A 39 11.64 6.02 4.55
CA LYS A 39 11.89 6.80 5.77
C LYS A 39 12.95 6.12 6.64
N ARG A 40 12.81 4.82 6.90
CA ARG A 40 13.75 4.08 7.74
C ARG A 40 15.16 4.02 7.14
N ALA A 41 15.27 3.87 5.82
CA ALA A 41 16.56 3.91 5.14
C ALA A 41 17.26 5.26 5.32
N VAL A 42 16.51 6.37 5.24
CA VAL A 42 17.06 7.72 5.50
C VAL A 42 17.53 7.85 6.96
N GLU A 43 16.76 7.36 7.93
CA GLU A 43 17.17 7.34 9.33
C GLU A 43 18.50 6.57 9.51
N ILE A 44 18.63 5.38 8.92
CA ILE A 44 19.87 4.58 8.96
C ILE A 44 21.05 5.32 8.33
N ALA A 45 20.83 5.99 7.20
CA ALA A 45 21.88 6.74 6.51
C ALA A 45 22.41 7.92 7.36
N ILE A 46 21.53 8.58 8.11
CA ILE A 46 21.88 9.66 9.04
C ILE A 46 22.58 9.12 10.29
N GLU A 47 22.06 8.04 10.87
CA GLU A 47 22.58 7.45 12.12
C GLU A 47 23.92 6.72 11.93
N GLN A 48 24.15 6.16 10.74
CA GLN A 48 25.30 5.29 10.48
C GLN A 48 26.04 5.70 9.21
N ASP A 49 25.54 5.30 8.05
CA ASP A 49 26.09 5.63 6.72
C ASP A 49 25.16 5.11 5.60
N GLU A 50 25.33 5.63 4.39
CA GLU A 50 24.53 5.27 3.22
C GLU A 50 24.68 3.78 2.83
N SER A 51 25.84 3.16 3.04
CA SER A 51 26.07 1.76 2.65
C SER A 51 25.20 0.82 3.47
N LYS A 52 25.07 1.08 4.78
CA LYS A 52 24.18 0.31 5.66
C LYS A 52 22.71 0.52 5.34
N ALA A 53 22.31 1.72 4.93
CA ALA A 53 20.93 1.98 4.51
C ALA A 53 20.56 1.18 3.26
N ILE A 54 21.46 1.12 2.27
CA ILE A 54 21.28 0.32 1.05
C ILE A 54 21.22 -1.17 1.37
N GLN A 55 22.16 -1.69 2.19
CA GLN A 55 22.14 -3.09 2.63
C GLN A 55 20.83 -3.46 3.33
N TRP A 56 20.29 -2.55 4.15
CA TRP A 56 19.00 -2.77 4.81
C TRP A 56 17.84 -2.80 3.81
N LEU A 57 17.80 -1.91 2.82
CA LEU A 57 16.78 -1.92 1.77
C LEU A 57 16.84 -3.21 0.93
N ASP A 58 18.04 -3.68 0.58
CA ASP A 58 18.24 -4.89 -0.21
C ASP A 58 17.75 -6.15 0.53
N ALA A 59 17.87 -6.18 1.85
CA ALA A 59 17.40 -7.27 2.70
C ALA A 59 15.88 -7.36 2.87
N LEU A 60 15.12 -6.36 2.39
CA LEU A 60 13.64 -6.36 2.41
C LEU A 60 13.02 -7.08 1.21
N ASN A 61 13.84 -7.47 0.23
CA ASN A 61 13.43 -8.19 -0.97
C ASN A 61 13.28 -9.70 -0.72
#